data_AF-A0A3B8V2L2-F1
#
_entry.id   AF-A0A3B8V2L2-F1
#
_cell.length_a   1.000
_cell.length_b   1.000
_cell.length_c   1.000
_cell.angle_alpha   90.00
_cell.angle_beta   90.00
_cell.angle_gamma   90.00
#
_symmetry.space_group_name_H-M   'P 1'
#
loop_
_entity.id
_entity.type
_entity.pdbx_description
1 polymer ?
#
loop_
_entity_poly.entity_id
_entity_poly.type
_entity_poly.pdbx_seq_one_letter_code
_entity_poly.pdbx_strand_id
1 'polypeptide(L)'
;LDAPTREYCSTRRLTTNTPLQALVLWNDPQFVEAAKMLAAAVVEREATDEARFDLLFRLTTAAPPSDAIRETLRDTIARYRSRYENAPEDAAALIAVGETMSPEGLDPAELAAWTMLANAVLCSDAAIVKD
;
A
#
# COMPACT_ATOMS: atom_id res chain seq x y z
N LEU A 1 -13.12 -20.81 12.22
CA LEU A 1 -13.43 -22.19 12.62
C LEU A 1 -12.32 -23.06 12.06
N ASP A 2 -11.16 -23.05 12.73
CA ASP A 2 -10.11 -24.03 12.45
C ASP A 2 -9.13 -24.04 13.63
N ALA A 3 -9.19 -25.11 14.43
CA ALA A 3 -8.22 -25.41 15.47
C ALA A 3 -7.65 -26.79 15.11
N PRO A 4 -6.32 -26.95 14.94
CA PRO A 4 -5.77 -28.20 14.45
C PRO A 4 -5.72 -29.26 15.56
N THR A 5 -5.95 -30.51 15.17
CA THR A 5 -5.80 -31.71 16.01
C THR A 5 -4.33 -32.06 16.26
N ARG A 6 -4.10 -32.78 17.36
CA ARG A 6 -2.86 -32.80 18.16
C ARG A 6 -1.78 -33.80 17.73
N GLU A 7 -1.68 -34.19 16.45
CA GLU A 7 -0.78 -35.30 16.04
C GLU A 7 0.07 -35.09 14.79
N TYR A 8 0.48 -33.87 14.45
CA TYR A 8 1.57 -33.67 13.47
C TYR A 8 2.42 -32.44 13.82
N CYS A 9 3.71 -32.66 14.06
CA CYS A 9 4.69 -31.59 14.16
C CYS A 9 5.19 -31.28 12.74
N SER A 10 4.45 -30.45 12.00
CA SER A 10 4.95 -29.78 10.80
C SER A 10 5.53 -28.44 11.22
N THR A 11 6.85 -28.28 11.18
CA THR A 11 7.55 -27.01 11.44
C THR A 11 7.45 -26.01 10.29
N ARG A 12 6.62 -26.27 9.28
CA ARG A 12 6.41 -25.35 8.16
C ARG A 12 4.98 -24.83 8.20
N ARG A 13 4.84 -23.51 8.43
CA ARG A 13 3.59 -22.79 8.19
C ARG A 13 3.19 -23.01 6.74
N LEU A 14 1.96 -23.46 6.52
CA LEU A 14 1.33 -23.41 5.21
C LEU A 14 1.15 -21.93 4.86
N THR A 15 1.85 -21.46 3.83
CA THR A 15 1.60 -20.16 3.20
C THR A 15 0.27 -20.25 2.48
N THR A 16 -0.81 -19.78 3.13
CA THR A 16 -2.12 -19.65 2.50
C THR A 16 -2.11 -18.42 1.60
N ASN A 17 -1.45 -18.55 0.45
CA ASN A 17 -1.51 -17.59 -0.65
C ASN A 17 -2.79 -17.86 -1.45
N THR A 18 -3.93 -17.30 -1.04
CA THR A 18 -5.09 -17.22 -1.94
C THR A 18 -5.00 -15.90 -2.71
N PRO A 19 -4.60 -15.90 -4.00
CA PRO A 19 -4.59 -14.69 -4.84
C PRO A 19 -5.94 -13.96 -4.90
N LEU A 20 -7.02 -14.61 -4.48
CA LEU A 20 -8.35 -14.03 -4.33
C LEU A 20 -8.45 -13.02 -3.16
N GLN A 21 -7.67 -13.17 -2.08
CA GLN A 21 -7.63 -12.18 -0.99
C GLN A 21 -6.93 -10.89 -1.44
N ALA A 22 -5.80 -10.97 -2.15
CA ALA A 22 -5.12 -9.79 -2.69
C ALA A 22 -6.02 -8.97 -3.65
N LEU A 23 -6.86 -9.66 -4.44
CA LEU A 23 -7.81 -9.01 -5.35
C LEU A 23 -9.00 -8.35 -4.62
N VAL A 24 -9.51 -8.97 -3.55
CA VAL A 24 -10.55 -8.37 -2.70
C VAL A 24 -10.01 -7.15 -1.96
N LEU A 25 -8.79 -7.23 -1.41
CA LEU A 25 -8.11 -6.11 -0.75
C LEU A 25 -7.88 -4.92 -1.71
N TRP A 26 -7.57 -5.21 -2.98
CA TRP A 26 -7.34 -4.18 -3.98
C TRP A 26 -8.59 -3.40 -4.41
N ASN A 27 -9.79 -3.99 -4.25
CA ASN A 27 -11.04 -3.39 -4.72
C ASN A 27 -12.02 -3.03 -3.59
N ASP A 28 -11.72 -3.38 -2.34
CA ASP A 28 -12.55 -2.99 -1.22
C ASP A 28 -12.36 -1.48 -0.92
N PRO A 29 -13.43 -0.67 -0.96
CA PRO A 29 -13.35 0.77 -0.68
C PRO A 29 -12.68 1.08 0.66
N GLN A 30 -12.81 0.22 1.66
CA GLN A 30 -12.20 0.42 2.98
C GLN A 30 -10.67 0.31 2.94
N PHE A 31 -10.13 -0.57 2.09
CA PHE A 31 -8.68 -0.72 1.92
C PHE A 31 -8.10 0.43 1.09
N VAL A 32 -8.82 0.89 0.07
CA VAL A 32 -8.44 2.08 -0.70
C VAL A 32 -8.47 3.32 0.18
N GLU A 33 -9.47 3.45 1.05
CA GLU A 33 -9.57 4.54 2.03
C GLU A 33 -8.45 4.49 3.08
N ALA A 34 -8.14 3.31 3.62
CA ALA A 34 -7.01 3.13 4.53
C ALA A 34 -5.68 3.47 3.85
N ALA A 35 -5.48 3.03 2.60
CA ALA A 35 -4.30 3.35 1.80
C ALA A 35 -4.20 4.86 1.52
N LYS A 36 -5.33 5.54 1.28
CA LYS A 36 -5.38 7.00 1.09
C LYS A 36 -4.93 7.75 2.33
N MET A 37 -5.43 7.36 3.50
CA MET A 37 -5.04 8.00 4.77
C MET A 37 -3.58 7.70 5.14
N LEU A 38 -3.10 6.50 4.85
CA LEU A 38 -1.68 6.15 5.01
C LEU A 38 -0.80 6.99 4.06
N ALA A 39 -1.18 7.12 2.79
CA ALA A 39 -0.48 7.93 1.80
C ALA A 39 -0.40 9.39 2.22
N ALA A 40 -1.53 9.98 2.64
CA ALA A 40 -1.59 11.32 3.21
C ALA A 40 -0.59 11.51 4.35
N ALA A 41 -0.64 10.63 5.36
CA ALA A 41 0.24 10.73 6.53
C ALA A 41 1.72 10.60 6.15
N VAL A 42 2.06 9.78 5.15
CA VAL A 42 3.44 9.63 4.67
C VAL A 42 3.91 10.89 3.93
N VAL A 43 3.08 11.41 3.03
CA VAL A 43 3.40 12.59 2.20
C VAL A 43 3.53 13.86 3.04
N GLU A 44 2.72 14.01 4.09
CA GLU A 44 2.76 15.15 5.02
C GLU A 44 3.97 15.12 5.96
N ARG A 45 4.36 13.93 6.45
CA ARG A 45 5.42 13.80 7.46
C ARG A 45 6.83 13.86 6.87
N GLU A 46 6.98 13.50 5.60
CA GLU A 46 8.29 13.38 4.96
C GLU A 46 8.33 14.15 3.64
N ALA A 47 9.41 14.90 3.43
CA ALA A 47 9.55 15.79 2.27
C ALA A 47 10.14 15.10 1.02
N THR A 48 10.82 13.96 1.19
CA THR A 48 11.52 13.26 0.11
C THR A 48 10.93 11.89 -0.13
N ASP A 49 10.91 11.44 -1.39
CA ASP A 49 10.40 10.11 -1.75
C ASP A 49 11.14 9.00 -1.00
N GLU A 50 12.44 9.13 -0.78
CA GLU A 50 13.23 8.13 -0.06
C GLU A 50 12.82 8.00 1.41
N ALA A 51 12.61 9.13 2.10
CA ALA A 51 12.12 9.13 3.47
C ALA A 51 10.66 8.63 3.54
N ARG A 52 9.85 8.94 2.53
CA ARG A 52 8.47 8.44 2.40
C ARG A 52 8.43 6.92 2.20
N PHE A 53 9.31 6.36 1.37
CA PHE A 53 9.43 4.91 1.19
C PHE A 53 9.78 4.23 2.51
N ASP A 54 10.76 4.77 3.23
CA ASP A 54 11.16 4.25 4.53
C ASP A 54 10.03 4.31 5.56
N LEU A 55 9.32 5.43 5.62
CA LEU A 55 8.19 5.60 6.53
C LEU A 55 7.05 4.65 6.16
N LEU A 56 6.67 4.57 4.88
CA LEU A 56 5.63 3.68 4.39
C LEU A 56 5.94 2.22 4.75
N PHE A 57 7.16 1.76 4.44
CA PHE A 57 7.56 0.37 4.73
C PHE A 57 7.63 0.09 6.23
N ARG A 58 8.10 1.03 7.06
CA ARG A 58 8.08 0.87 8.51
C ARG A 58 6.67 0.80 9.08
N LEU A 59 5.74 1.59 8.57
CA LEU A 59 4.35 1.58 9.01
C LEU A 59 3.63 0.28 8.64
N THR A 60 3.99 -0.35 7.52
CA THR A 60 3.34 -1.58 7.03
C THR A 60 4.04 -2.88 7.48
N THR A 61 5.36 -2.90 7.53
CA THR A 61 6.17 -4.13 7.76
C THR A 61 7.02 -4.10 9.05
N ALA A 62 7.08 -2.94 9.72
CA ALA A 62 8.00 -2.67 10.84
C ALA A 62 9.50 -2.80 10.49
N ALA A 63 9.86 -2.78 9.20
CA ALA A 63 11.24 -2.78 8.71
C ALA A 63 11.41 -1.76 7.56
N PRO A 64 12.64 -1.25 7.32
CA PRO A 64 12.92 -0.46 6.13
C PRO A 64 12.95 -1.33 4.86
N PRO A 65 12.70 -0.76 3.67
CA PRO A 65 12.82 -1.50 2.41
C PRO A 65 14.28 -1.81 2.10
N SER A 66 14.54 -2.96 1.48
CA SER A 66 15.85 -3.26 0.88
C SER A 66 16.11 -2.39 -0.34
N ASP A 67 17.37 -2.30 -0.79
CA ASP A 67 17.73 -1.49 -1.96
C ASP A 67 16.99 -1.93 -3.24
N ALA A 68 16.80 -3.23 -3.42
CA ALA A 68 16.04 -3.78 -4.55
C ALA A 68 14.56 -3.37 -4.51
N ILE A 69 13.95 -3.37 -3.32
CA ILE A 69 12.57 -2.92 -3.13
C ILE A 69 12.48 -1.41 -3.37
N ARG A 70 13.44 -0.63 -2.85
CA ARG A 70 13.50 0.82 -3.02
C ARG A 70 13.52 1.23 -4.49
N GLU A 71 14.32 0.54 -5.32
CA GLU A 71 14.33 0.80 -6.76
C GLU A 71 12.96 0.51 -7.40
N THR A 72 12.34 -0.61 -7.01
CA THR A 72 10.99 -0.96 -7.47
C THR A 72 9.95 0.09 -7.06
N LEU A 73 10.04 0.62 -5.83
CA LEU A 73 9.16 1.69 -5.35
C LEU A 73 9.34 2.98 -6.16
N ARG A 74 10.59 3.34 -6.49
CA ARG A 74 10.92 4.52 -7.31
C ARG A 74 10.31 4.42 -8.71
N ASP A 75 10.49 3.29 -9.38
CA ASP A 75 9.89 3.04 -10.69
C ASP A 75 8.35 3.08 -10.62
N THR A 76 7.79 2.47 -9.57
CA THR A 76 6.34 2.37 -9.40
C THR A 76 5.70 3.74 -9.14
N ILE A 77 6.28 4.57 -8.26
CA ILE A 77 5.73 5.91 -7.99
C ILE A 77 5.84 6.82 -9.22
N ALA A 78 6.94 6.74 -9.97
CA ALA A 78 7.11 7.51 -11.21
C ALA A 78 6.04 7.16 -12.24
N ARG A 79 5.72 5.86 -12.38
CA ARG A 79 4.64 5.39 -13.27
C ARG A 79 3.27 5.88 -12.82
N TYR A 80 2.97 5.85 -11.52
CA TYR A 80 1.68 6.33 -11.02
C TYR A 80 1.53 7.84 -11.16
N ARG A 81 2.57 8.62 -10.84
CA ARG A 81 2.58 10.07 -11.08
C ARG A 81 2.29 10.39 -12.54
N SER A 82 3.06 9.79 -13.46
CA SER A 82 2.84 9.98 -14.90
C SER A 82 1.42 9.61 -15.32
N ARG A 83 0.85 8.51 -14.80
CA ARG A 83 -0.55 8.14 -15.09
C ARG A 83 -1.53 9.22 -14.63
N TYR A 84 -1.42 9.68 -13.39
CA TYR A 84 -2.40 10.60 -12.79
C TYR A 84 -2.23 12.05 -13.24
N GLU A 85 -1.02 12.45 -13.63
CA GLU A 85 -0.78 13.71 -14.35
C GLU A 85 -1.48 13.72 -15.71
N ASN A 86 -1.51 12.59 -16.42
CA ASN A 86 -2.18 12.44 -17.71
C ASN A 86 -3.70 12.13 -17.60
N ALA A 87 -4.18 11.81 -16.41
CA ALA A 87 -5.58 11.46 -16.14
C ALA A 87 -6.03 12.03 -14.78
N PRO A 88 -6.17 13.37 -14.65
CA PRO A 88 -6.53 14.01 -13.39
C PRO A 88 -7.93 13.63 -12.89
N GLU A 89 -8.84 13.28 -13.81
CA GLU A 89 -10.18 12.79 -13.46
C GLU A 89 -10.12 11.45 -12.72
N ASP A 90 -9.25 10.53 -13.15
CA ASP A 90 -9.00 9.26 -12.46
C ASP A 90 -8.39 9.48 -11.08
N ALA A 91 -7.51 10.48 -10.94
CA ALA A 91 -6.91 10.84 -9.67
C ALA A 91 -7.97 11.32 -8.68
N ALA A 92 -8.83 12.24 -9.12
CA ALA A 92 -9.95 12.75 -8.35
C ALA A 92 -10.93 11.63 -7.95
N ALA A 93 -11.26 10.73 -8.89
CA ALA A 93 -12.12 9.58 -8.62
C ALA A 93 -11.53 8.65 -7.55
N LEU A 94 -10.22 8.38 -7.60
CA LEU A 94 -9.55 7.51 -6.63
C LEU A 94 -9.55 8.12 -5.23
N ILE A 95 -9.17 9.39 -5.09
CA ILE A 95 -9.10 10.04 -3.76
C ILE A 95 -10.49 10.30 -3.17
N ALA A 96 -11.53 10.30 -4.01
CA ALA A 96 -12.93 10.36 -3.59
C ALA A 96 -13.50 9.01 -3.12
N VAL A 97 -12.75 7.91 -3.23
CA VAL A 97 -13.17 6.61 -2.68
C VAL A 97 -13.19 6.65 -1.15
N GLY A 98 -14.24 6.09 -0.55
CA GLY A 98 -14.48 6.09 0.90
C GLY A 98 -15.32 7.27 1.37
N GLU A 99 -15.52 7.36 2.69
CA GLU A 99 -16.30 8.45 3.32
C GLU A 99 -15.39 9.56 3.88
N THR A 100 -14.09 9.28 4.02
CA THR A 100 -13.11 10.22 4.57
C THR A 100 -12.71 11.27 3.54
N MET A 101 -12.77 12.54 3.93
CA MET A 101 -12.28 13.65 3.12
C MET A 101 -10.76 13.57 2.93
N SER A 102 -10.29 13.86 1.72
CA SER A 102 -8.85 13.99 1.48
C SER A 102 -8.29 15.20 2.23
N PRO A 103 -7.08 15.12 2.81
CA PRO A 103 -6.45 16.27 3.45
C PRO A 103 -6.31 17.44 2.49
N GLU A 104 -6.56 18.65 3.00
CA GLU A 104 -6.44 19.88 2.21
C GLU A 104 -4.97 20.23 1.94
N GLY A 105 -4.67 20.75 0.75
CA GLY A 105 -3.34 21.26 0.40
C GLY A 105 -2.38 20.25 -0.23
N LEU A 106 -2.80 18.99 -0.42
CA LEU A 106 -2.06 18.01 -1.21
C LEU A 106 -2.49 18.06 -2.68
N ASP A 107 -1.52 17.90 -3.60
CA ASP A 107 -1.82 17.74 -5.02
C ASP A 107 -2.61 16.43 -5.24
N PRO A 108 -3.80 16.46 -5.87
CA PRO A 108 -4.61 15.26 -6.09
C PRO A 108 -3.89 14.15 -6.85
N ALA A 109 -3.04 14.49 -7.83
CA ALA A 109 -2.30 13.49 -8.61
C ALA A 109 -1.22 12.82 -7.76
N GLU A 110 -0.48 13.61 -6.96
CA GLU A 110 0.48 13.09 -5.97
C GLU A 110 -0.21 12.18 -4.95
N LEU A 111 -1.33 12.62 -4.36
CA LEU A 111 -2.06 11.82 -3.38
C LEU A 111 -2.60 10.51 -3.98
N ALA A 112 -3.13 10.55 -5.20
CA ALA A 112 -3.58 9.35 -5.91
C ALA A 112 -2.43 8.37 -6.18
N ALA A 113 -1.27 8.88 -6.61
CA ALA A 113 -0.10 8.07 -6.88
C ALA A 113 0.41 7.35 -5.61
N TRP A 114 0.52 8.08 -4.50
CA TRP A 114 0.90 7.49 -3.21
C TRP A 114 -0.16 6.57 -2.64
N THR A 115 -1.45 6.83 -2.87
CA THR A 115 -2.54 5.92 -2.47
C THR A 115 -2.38 4.56 -3.15
N MET A 116 -2.10 4.53 -4.46
CA MET A 116 -1.87 3.29 -5.18
C MET A 116 -0.61 2.56 -4.72
N LEU A 117 0.47 3.30 -4.45
CA LEU A 117 1.70 2.71 -3.92
C LEU A 117 1.47 2.13 -2.52
N ALA A 118 0.82 2.87 -1.63
CA ALA A 118 0.48 2.44 -0.28
C ALA A 118 -0.41 1.19 -0.31
N ASN A 119 -1.41 1.15 -1.18
CA ASN A 119 -2.26 -0.02 -1.36
C ASN A 119 -1.46 -1.23 -1.86
N ALA A 120 -0.55 -1.03 -2.82
CA ALA A 120 0.33 -2.10 -3.31
C ALA A 120 1.25 -2.65 -2.21
N VAL A 121 1.81 -1.78 -1.36
CA VAL A 121 2.65 -2.20 -0.22
C VAL A 121 1.81 -2.91 0.85
N LEU A 122 0.64 -2.38 1.21
CA LEU A 122 -0.29 -3.01 2.17
C LEU A 122 -0.74 -4.39 1.72
N CYS A 123 -0.97 -4.57 0.42
CA CYS A 123 -1.37 -5.84 -0.17
C CYS A 123 -0.19 -6.75 -0.56
N SER A 124 1.05 -6.34 -0.29
CA SER A 124 2.23 -7.12 -0.64
C SER A 124 2.50 -8.24 0.37
N ASP A 125 3.16 -9.31 -0.09
CA ASP A 125 3.53 -10.46 0.76
C ASP A 125 4.36 -10.03 1.97
N ALA A 126 5.26 -9.06 1.82
CA ALA A 126 6.07 -8.52 2.92
C ALA A 126 5.25 -7.81 4.03
N ALA A 127 4.04 -7.33 3.72
CA ALA A 127 3.12 -6.75 4.72
C ALA A 127 2.16 -7.78 5.32
N ILE A 128 1.84 -8.85 4.58
CA ILE A 128 0.88 -9.89 4.98
C ILE A 128 1.58 -11.05 5.72
N VAL A 129 2.83 -11.37 5.34
CA VAL A 129 3.65 -12.45 5.87
C VAL A 129 5.01 -11.90 6.28
N LYS A 130 5.33 -12.05 7.56
CA LYS A 130 6.69 -11.83 8.08
C LYS A 130 7.49 -13.10 7.83
N ASP A 131 8.54 -13.02 7.02
CA ASP A 131 9.54 -14.09 6.86
C ASP A 131 10.15 -14.50 8.21
#